data_AF-A0A512UEC7-F1
#
_entry.id   AF-A0A512UEC7-F1
#
_cell.length_a   1.000
_cell.length_b   1.000
_cell.length_c   1.000
_cell.angle_alpha   90.00
_cell.angle_beta   90.00
_cell.angle_gamma   90.00
#
_symmetry.space_group_name_H-M   'P 1'
#
loop_
_entity.id
_entity.type
_entity.pdbx_description
1 polymer ?
#
loop_
_entity_poly.entity_id
_entity_poly.type
_entity_poly.pdbx_seq_one_letter_code
_entity_poly.pdbx_strand_id
1 'polypeptide(L)'
;MLVSFDDINYNDLSQVQKARTSMMKEQWIRNEELKVAHDALSKCKLYHGLDAQQNCRPLIMKYLKMLETYPLQGYLGYQKNDPSQ
;
A
#
# COMPACT_ATOMS: atom_id res chain seq x y z
N MET A 1 -6.25 16.61 -5.16
CA MET A 1 -6.20 16.88 -3.72
C MET A 1 -6.56 15.58 -3.02
N LEU A 2 -5.71 15.09 -2.12
CA LEU A 2 -6.00 13.92 -1.29
C LEU A 2 -7.10 14.30 -0.30
N VAL A 3 -8.06 13.43 -0.09
CA VAL A 3 -9.20 13.67 0.82
C VAL A 3 -9.28 12.49 1.79
N SER A 4 -9.22 12.76 3.09
CA SER A 4 -9.38 11.75 4.15
C SER A 4 -10.85 11.58 4.51
N PHE A 5 -11.20 10.44 5.09
CA PHE A 5 -12.52 10.26 5.71
C PHE A 5 -12.68 11.09 6.99
N ASP A 6 -11.59 11.42 7.67
CA ASP A 6 -11.59 12.19 8.92
C ASP A 6 -11.96 13.68 8.72
N ASP A 7 -11.83 14.19 7.49
CA ASP A 7 -11.94 15.62 7.16
C ASP A 7 -13.19 15.96 6.32
N ILE A 8 -14.14 15.03 6.18
CA ILE A 8 -15.30 15.20 5.29
C ILE A 8 -16.64 15.24 6.03
N ASN A 9 -17.62 15.88 5.39
CA ASN A 9 -19.03 15.74 5.78
C ASN A 9 -19.63 14.47 5.16
N TYR A 10 -19.99 13.49 5.98
CA TYR A 10 -20.64 12.25 5.55
C TYR A 10 -22.00 12.44 4.87
N ASN A 11 -22.68 13.56 5.10
CA ASN A 11 -23.93 13.91 4.42
C ASN A 11 -23.70 14.48 3.00
N ASP A 12 -22.45 14.85 2.67
CA ASP A 12 -22.06 15.28 1.33
C ASP A 12 -21.51 14.08 0.54
N LEU A 13 -22.36 13.49 -0.31
CA LEU A 13 -22.00 12.34 -1.15
C LEU A 13 -20.80 12.61 -2.06
N SER A 14 -20.55 13.86 -2.48
CA SER A 14 -19.40 14.21 -3.30
C SER A 14 -18.10 14.05 -2.51
N GLN A 15 -18.08 14.51 -1.25
CA GLN A 15 -16.92 14.39 -0.38
C GLN A 15 -16.64 12.94 -0.01
N VAL A 16 -17.68 12.17 0.31
CA VAL A 16 -17.57 10.73 0.58
C VAL A 16 -16.97 10.00 -0.62
N GLN A 17 -17.44 10.28 -1.84
CA GLN A 17 -16.91 9.63 -3.04
C GLN A 17 -15.45 10.02 -3.32
N LYS A 18 -15.06 11.26 -3.04
CA LYS A 18 -13.67 11.71 -3.15
C LYS A 18 -12.77 10.99 -2.14
N ALA A 19 -13.19 10.86 -0.88
CA ALA A 19 -12.43 10.15 0.15
C ALA A 19 -12.23 8.66 -0.20
N ARG A 20 -13.30 7.97 -0.63
CA ARG A 20 -13.24 6.58 -1.14
C ARG A 20 -12.20 6.44 -2.25
N THR A 21 -12.29 7.33 -3.23
CA THR A 21 -11.41 7.31 -4.40
C THR A 21 -9.96 7.60 -4.01
N SER A 22 -9.75 8.55 -3.10
CA SER A 22 -8.42 8.91 -2.58
C SER A 22 -7.79 7.72 -1.86
N MET A 23 -8.49 7.11 -0.90
CA MET A 23 -8.00 5.96 -0.14
C MET A 23 -7.68 4.77 -1.04
N MET A 24 -8.54 4.46 -2.02
CA MET A 24 -8.29 3.37 -2.96
C MET A 24 -7.06 3.63 -3.84
N LYS A 25 -6.89 4.86 -4.33
CA LYS A 25 -5.71 5.23 -5.15
C LYS A 25 -4.41 5.03 -4.37
N GLU A 26 -4.35 5.46 -3.12
CA GLU A 26 -3.17 5.26 -2.28
C GLU A 26 -2.87 3.79 -2.02
N GLN A 27 -3.90 2.95 -1.83
CA GLN A 27 -3.71 1.50 -1.72
C GLN A 27 -3.16 0.89 -3.02
N TRP A 28 -3.65 1.34 -4.18
CA TRP A 28 -3.11 0.91 -5.48
C TRP A 28 -1.66 1.36 -5.67
N ILE A 29 -1.30 2.59 -5.29
CA ILE A 29 0.08 3.08 -5.35
C ILE A 29 1.00 2.18 -4.51
N ARG A 30 0.63 1.87 -3.25
CA ARG A 30 1.38 0.92 -2.42
C ARG A 30 1.48 -0.45 -3.08
N ASN A 31 0.41 -0.94 -3.69
CA ASN A 31 0.45 -2.21 -4.41
C ASN A 31 1.46 -2.18 -5.58
N GLU A 32 1.55 -1.08 -6.33
CA GLU A 32 2.57 -0.90 -7.36
C GLU A 32 4.00 -0.81 -6.76
N GLU A 33 4.17 -0.15 -5.62
CA GLU A 33 5.46 -0.14 -4.90
C GLU A 33 5.90 -1.55 -4.50
N LEU A 34 4.97 -2.41 -4.07
CA LEU A 34 5.24 -3.81 -3.77
C LEU A 34 5.73 -4.58 -5.02
N LYS A 35 5.13 -4.34 -6.18
CA LYS A 35 5.57 -4.95 -7.46
C LYS A 35 6.98 -4.48 -7.83
N VAL A 36 7.28 -3.19 -7.68
CA VAL A 36 8.63 -2.67 -7.93
C VAL A 36 9.65 -3.32 -6.99
N ALA A 37 9.33 -3.47 -5.70
CA ALA A 37 10.20 -4.16 -4.74
C ALA A 37 10.39 -5.64 -5.09
N HIS A 38 9.33 -6.32 -5.54
CA HIS A 38 9.39 -7.70 -6.02
C HIS A 38 10.37 -7.85 -7.20
N ASP A 39 10.24 -6.99 -8.21
CA ASP A 39 11.08 -7.01 -9.40
C ASP A 39 12.54 -6.71 -9.07
N ALA A 40 12.79 -5.73 -8.20
CA ALA A 40 14.13 -5.43 -7.71
C ALA A 40 14.74 -6.62 -6.96
N LEU A 41 13.95 -7.30 -6.12
CA LEU A 41 14.41 -8.48 -5.39
C LEU A 41 14.73 -9.65 -6.34
N SER A 42 13.88 -9.87 -7.35
CA SER A 42 14.11 -10.88 -8.38
C SER A 42 15.43 -10.63 -9.11
N LYS A 43 15.66 -9.40 -9.55
CA LYS A 43 16.93 -8.99 -10.19
C LYS A 43 18.13 -9.16 -9.28
N CYS A 44 18.02 -8.78 -8.00
CA CYS A 44 19.10 -8.96 -7.03
C CYS A 44 19.47 -10.45 -6.86
N LYS A 45 18.46 -11.32 -6.71
CA LYS A 45 18.66 -12.76 -6.59
C LYS A 45 19.32 -13.36 -7.83
N LEU A 46 18.87 -12.97 -9.02
CA LEU A 46 19.46 -13.40 -10.28
C LEU A 46 20.92 -12.96 -10.43
N TYR A 47 21.24 -11.73 -10.03
CA TYR A 47 22.59 -11.18 -10.15
C TYR A 47 23.59 -11.85 -9.18
N HIS A 48 23.20 -12.08 -7.92
CA HIS A 48 24.09 -12.62 -6.90
C HIS A 48 24.09 -14.16 -6.81
N GLY A 49 23.14 -14.86 -7.42
CA GLY A 49 23.10 -16.32 -7.45
C GLY A 49 23.16 -16.94 -6.05
N LEU A 50 24.21 -17.72 -5.78
CA LEU A 50 24.41 -18.41 -4.49
C LEU A 50 24.60 -17.42 -3.32
N ASP A 51 25.16 -16.24 -3.56
CA ASP A 51 25.41 -15.23 -2.53
C ASP A 51 24.19 -14.33 -2.27
N ALA A 52 23.07 -14.56 -2.95
CA ALA A 52 21.88 -13.73 -2.86
C ALA A 52 21.34 -13.61 -1.43
N GLN A 53 21.48 -14.64 -0.60
CA GLN A 53 20.99 -14.61 0.77
C GLN A 53 21.70 -13.56 1.63
N GLN A 54 23.01 -13.35 1.42
CA GLN A 54 23.78 -12.34 2.12
C GLN A 54 23.57 -10.96 1.48
N ASN A 55 23.70 -10.87 0.17
CA ASN A 55 23.73 -9.60 -0.56
C ASN A 55 22.35 -8.95 -0.73
N CYS A 56 21.29 -9.75 -0.86
CA CYS A 56 19.93 -9.24 -1.05
C CYS A 56 19.12 -9.16 0.26
N ARG A 57 19.71 -9.51 1.42
CA ARG A 57 19.01 -9.57 2.71
C ARG A 57 18.21 -8.30 3.06
N PRO A 58 18.74 -7.08 2.91
CA PRO A 58 17.97 -5.87 3.22
C PRO A 58 16.72 -5.73 2.35
N LEU A 59 16.82 -6.09 1.07
CA LEU A 59 15.71 -6.01 0.13
C LEU A 59 14.67 -7.11 0.38
N ILE A 60 15.11 -8.31 0.78
CA ILE A 60 14.22 -9.39 1.24
C ILE A 60 13.40 -8.90 2.44
N MET A 61 14.06 -8.37 3.47
CA MET A 61 13.38 -7.91 4.69
C MET A 61 12.39 -6.78 4.40
N LYS A 62 12.77 -5.84 3.52
CA LYS A 62 11.87 -4.76 3.08
C LYS A 62 10.65 -5.32 2.37
N TYR A 63 10.83 -6.22 1.41
CA TYR A 63 9.75 -6.84 0.65
C TYR A 63 8.78 -7.62 1.56
N LEU A 64 9.31 -8.40 2.51
CA LEU A 64 8.49 -9.13 3.48
C LEU A 64 7.64 -8.19 4.34
N LYS A 65 8.23 -7.09 4.83
CA LYS A 65 7.48 -6.08 5.59
C LYS A 65 6.38 -5.40 4.75
N MET A 66 6.63 -5.18 3.45
CA MET A 66 5.63 -4.61 2.55
C MET A 66 4.47 -5.60 2.33
N LEU A 67 4.74 -6.90 2.21
CA LEU A 67 3.69 -7.93 2.05
C LEU A 67 2.66 -7.94 3.19
N GLU A 68 3.06 -7.58 4.41
CA GLU A 68 2.17 -7.51 5.56
C GLU A 68 1.15 -6.36 5.46
N THR A 69 1.49 -5.26 4.78
CA THR A 69 0.76 -3.98 4.91
C THR A 69 0.27 -3.38 3.59
N TYR A 70 0.80 -3.81 2.45
CA TYR A 70 0.49 -3.25 1.13
C TYR A 70 -0.63 -3.97 0.34
N PRO A 71 -1.17 -5.14 0.74
CA PRO A 71 -2.37 -5.69 0.10
C PRO A 71 -3.56 -4.72 0.14
N LEU A 72 -4.43 -4.81 -0.88
CA LEU A 72 -5.66 -4.01 -0.93
C LEU A 72 -6.63 -4.44 0.18
N GLN A 73 -7.11 -3.47 0.95
CA GLN A 73 -8.06 -3.67 2.06
C GLN A 73 -9.44 -3.06 1.77
N GLY A 74 -9.55 -2.27 0.69
CA GLY A 74 -10.77 -1.53 0.39
C GLY A 74 -10.96 -0.33 1.32
N TYR A 75 -12.12 0.32 1.24
CA TYR A 75 -12.43 1.51 2.06
C TYR A 75 -13.52 1.27 3.11
N LEU A 76 -14.34 0.21 2.97
CA LEU A 76 -15.52 0.00 3.82
C LEU A 76 -15.16 -0.26 5.29
N GLY A 77 -14.05 -0.94 5.56
CA GLY A 77 -13.60 -1.20 6.92
C GLY A 77 -13.29 0.09 7.68
N TYR A 78 -12.59 1.03 7.04
CA TYR A 78 -12.31 2.35 7.61
C TYR A 78 -13.57 3.21 7.68
N GLN A 79 -14.30 3.35 6.58
CA GLN A 79 -15.47 4.22 6.50
C GLN A 79 -16.56 3.88 7.54
N LYS A 80 -16.73 2.59 7.89
CA LYS A 80 -17.74 2.17 8.89
C LYS A 80 -17.27 2.29 10.33
N ASN A 81 -15.96 2.36 10.56
CA ASN A 81 -15.34 2.39 11.89
C ASN A 81 -14.40 3.60 11.99
N ASP A 82 -14.78 4.70 11.34
CA ASP A 82 -13.97 5.90 11.26
C ASP A 82 -13.75 6.44 12.69
N PRO A 83 -12.50 6.53 13.17
CA PRO A 83 -12.22 6.94 14.55
C PRO A 83 -12.53 8.42 14.83
N SER A 84 -12.82 9.22 13.80
CA SER A 84 -13.23 10.61 13.94
C SER A 84 -14.72 10.79 14.27
N GLN A 85 -15.53 9.72 14.15
CA GLN A 85 -16.97 9.69 14.40
C GLN A 85 -17.33 9.01 15.72
#